data_AF-A0A7U3ZNX0-F1
#
_entry.id   AF-A0A7U3ZNX0-F1
#
_cell.length_a   1.000
_cell.length_b   1.000
_cell.length_c   1.000
_cell.angle_alpha   90.00
_cell.angle_beta   90.00
_cell.angle_gamma   90.00
#
_symmetry.space_group_name_H-M   'P 1'
#
loop_
_entity.id
_entity.type
_entity.pdbx_description
1 polymer ?
#
loop_
_entity_poly.entity_id
_entity_poly.type
_entity_poly.pdbx_seq_one_letter_code
_entity_poly.pdbx_strand_id
1 'polypeptide(L)' 'MSRKEIARHYNISDKAFNTRLKRHGLDFSGDRVLLPAQIERIIDVLGFWEIEMAV' A
#
# COMPACT_ATOMS: atom_id res chain seq x y z
N MET A 1 3.11 1.91 10.16
CA MET A 1 1.89 1.36 9.52
C MET A 1 2.23 0.03 8.87
N SER A 2 1.33 -0.94 8.90
CA SER A 2 1.45 -2.25 8.28
C SER A 2 0.85 -2.25 6.88
N ARG A 3 1.18 -3.26 6.07
CA ARG A 3 0.56 -3.46 4.75
C ARG A 3 -0.97 -3.54 4.79
N LYS A 4 -1.52 -4.15 5.86
CA LYS A 4 -2.98 -4.27 6.04
C LYS A 4 -3.64 -2.92 6.25
N GLU A 5 -3.00 -2.06 7.05
CA GLU A 5 -3.48 -0.69 7.27
C GLU A 5 -3.42 0.12 5.97
N ILE A 6 -2.35 -0.01 5.18
CA ILE A 6 -2.27 0.65 3.86
C ILE A 6 -3.36 0.13 2.91
N ALA A 7 -3.56 -1.20 2.83
CA ALA A 7 -4.59 -1.78 1.98
C ALA A 7 -6.00 -1.22 2.31
N ARG A 8 -6.28 -0.98 3.60
CA ARG A 8 -7.51 -0.31 4.05
C ARG A 8 -7.60 1.14 3.56
N HIS A 9 -6.51 1.90 3.58
CA HIS A 9 -6.49 3.27 3.04
C HIS A 9 -6.81 3.32 1.54
N TYR A 10 -6.35 2.32 0.78
CA TYR A 10 -6.70 2.17 -0.64
C TYR A 10 -8.06 1.49 -0.89
N ASN A 11 -8.82 1.20 0.16
CA ASN A 11 -10.10 0.47 0.09
C ASN A 11 -10.02 -0.83 -0.75
N ILE A 12 -8.94 -1.59 -0.62
CA ILE A 12 -8.74 -2.87 -1.32
C ILE A 12 -8.37 -3.99 -0.35
N SER A 13 -8.66 -5.24 -0.75
CA SER A 13 -8.28 -6.41 0.05
C SER A 13 -6.76 -6.59 0.15
N ASP A 14 -6.28 -7.16 1.27
CA ASP A 14 -4.87 -7.52 1.48
C ASP A 14 -4.29 -8.33 0.30
N LYS A 15 -5.07 -9.26 -0.26
CA LYS A 15 -4.66 -10.10 -1.40
C LYS A 15 -4.47 -9.26 -2.67
N ALA A 16 -5.40 -8.36 -2.96
CA ALA A 16 -5.31 -7.47 -4.11
C ALA A 16 -4.13 -6.49 -3.97
N PHE A 17 -3.96 -5.92 -2.79
CA PHE A 17 -2.83 -5.05 -2.47
C PHE A 17 -1.48 -5.76 -2.66
N ASN A 18 -1.31 -6.96 -2.08
CA ASN A 18 -0.09 -7.75 -2.26
C ASN A 18 0.16 -8.14 -3.73
N THR A 19 -0.90 -8.40 -4.50
CA THR A 19 -0.79 -8.69 -5.93
C THR A 19 -0.29 -7.47 -6.70
N ARG A 20 -0.81 -6.27 -6.39
CA ARG A 20 -0.33 -5.00 -6.98
C ARG A 20 1.13 -4.75 -6.62
N LEU A 21 1.51 -4.85 -5.34
CA LEU A 21 2.91 -4.67 -4.91
C LEU A 21 3.86 -5.59 -5.70
N LYS A 22 3.53 -6.88 -5.83
CA LYS A 22 4.33 -7.84 -6.60
C LYS A 22 4.47 -7.47 -8.09
N ARG A 23 3.41 -6.95 -8.72
CA ARG A 23 3.47 -6.49 -10.12
C ARG A 23 4.48 -5.36 -10.34
N HIS A 24 4.74 -4.58 -9.30
CA HIS A 24 5.73 -3.49 -9.31
C HIS A 24 7.07 -3.88 -8.66
N GLY A 25 7.30 -5.18 -8.39
CA GLY A 25 8.55 -5.66 -7.79
C GLY A 25 8.75 -5.24 -6.33
N LEU A 26 7.68 -4.86 -5.63
CA LEU A 26 7.72 -4.52 -4.22
C LEU A 26 7.37 -5.75 -3.38
N ASP A 27 8.35 -6.26 -2.62
CA ASP A 27 8.14 -7.34 -1.65
C ASP A 27 8.49 -6.86 -0.23
N PHE A 28 7.45 -6.68 0.59
CA PHE A 28 7.55 -6.33 2.00
C PHE A 28 6.89 -7.42 2.87
N SER A 29 6.89 -8.66 2.40
CA SER A 29 6.17 -9.77 3.04
C SER A 29 6.71 -10.12 4.43
N GLY A 30 8.00 -9.88 4.68
CA GLY A 30 8.66 -10.10 5.98
C GLY A 30 8.44 -8.99 7.01
N ASP A 31 7.96 -7.82 6.59
CA ASP A 31 7.87 -6.65 7.47
C ASP A 31 6.56 -6.63 8.24
N ARG A 32 6.66 -6.62 9.57
CA ARG A 32 5.49 -6.41 10.46
C ARG A 32 5.02 -4.95 10.42
N VAL A 33 5.95 -4.02 10.27
CA VAL A 33 5.72 -2.58 10.17
C VAL A 33 6.56 -2.06 9.01
N LEU A 34 5.94 -1.27 8.13
CA LEU A 34 6.64 -0.62 7.03
C LEU A 34 7.34 0.65 7.52
N LEU A 35 8.57 0.82 7.09
CA LEU A 35 9.36 2.04 7.27
C LEU A 35 8.77 3.17 6.41
N PRO A 36 8.93 4.44 6.81
CA PRO A 36 8.44 5.59 6.05
C PRO A 36 8.82 5.55 4.56
N ALA A 37 10.08 5.25 4.23
CA ALA A 37 10.55 5.16 2.84
C ALA A 37 9.85 4.03 2.04
N GLN A 38 9.44 2.94 2.69
CA GLN A 38 8.67 1.88 2.03
C GLN A 38 7.24 2.34 1.76
N ILE A 39 6.64 3.08 2.68
CA ILE A 39 5.30 3.67 2.52
C ILE A 39 5.31 4.66 1.36
N GLU A 40 6.27 5.57 1.32
CA GLU A 40 6.44 6.53 0.22
C GLU A 40 6.56 5.82 -1.13
N ARG A 41 7.37 4.76 -1.21
CA ARG A 41 7.52 3.97 -2.44
C ARG A 41 6.25 3.26 -2.87
N ILE A 42 5.41 2.83 -1.92
CA ILE A 42 4.09 2.26 -2.23
C ILE A 42 3.19 3.35 -2.83
N ILE A 43 3.17 4.54 -2.24
CA ILE A 43 2.36 5.67 -2.72
C ILE A 43 2.81 6.11 -4.12
N ASP A 44 4.11 6.24 -4.33
CA ASP A 44 4.69 6.63 -5.64
C ASP A 44 4.27 5.67 -6.76
N VAL A 45 4.25 4.37 -6.45
CA VAL A 45 3.94 3.33 -7.42
C VAL A 45 2.44 3.09 -7.62
N LEU A 46 1.65 3.15 -6.54
CA LEU A 46 0.20 2.86 -6.59
C LEU A 46 -0.65 4.12 -6.79
N GLY A 47 -0.03 5.30 -6.78
CA GLY A 47 -0.71 6.59 -6.72
C GLY A 47 -1.10 6.96 -5.29
N PHE A 48 -1.43 8.23 -5.07
CA PHE A 48 -2.03 8.68 -3.81
C PHE A 48 -3.29 7.86 -3.54
N TRP A 49 -3.44 7.34 -2.31
CA TRP A 49 -4.72 6.78 -1.91
C TRP A 49 -5.76 7.89 -2.07
N GLU A 50 -6.81 7.65 -2.85
CA GLU A 50 -7.85 8.65 -3.10
C GLU A 50 -8.47 9.02 -1.74
N ILE A 51 -8.12 10.20 -1.23
CA ILE A 51 -9.00 10.88 -0.28
C ILE A 51 -10.16 11.33 -1.17
N GLU A 52 -11.22 10.52 -1.27
CA GLU A 52 -12.51 11.06 -1.63
C GLU A 52 -12.84 12.12 -0.57
N MET A 53 -12.38 13.35 -0.79
CA MET A 53 -13.10 14.49 -0.25
C MET A 53 -14.43 14.44 -0.96
N ALA A 54 -15.43 13.89 -0.28
CA ALA A 54 -16.82 14.12 -0.62
C ALA A 54 -16.99 15.64 -0.80
N VAL A 55 -17.13 16.06 -2.06
CA VAL A 55 -17.67 17.37 -2.42
C VAL A 55 -19.19 17.21 -2.48
#